data_AF-A0A6G3SAL9-F1
#
_entry.id   AF-A0A6G3SAL9-F1
#
_cell.length_a   1.000
_cell.length_b   1.000
_cell.length_c   1.000
_cell.angle_alpha   90.00
_cell.angle_beta   90.00
_cell.angle_gamma   90.00
#
_symmetry.space_group_name_H-M   'P 1'
#
loop_
_entity.id
_entity.type
_entity.pdbx_description
1 polymer ?
#
loop_
_entity_poly.entity_id
_entity_poly.type
_entity_poly.pdbx_seq_one_letter_code
_entity_poly.pdbx_strand_id
1 'polypeptide(L)'
;VRVVACDIADRAAVTDLLADMPAAHPLTAVVHAAGALADGTVASLTPESLDHALRAKVGGAVNLHELTRDHTLSAFIQFSALAGTLGNAGQANYAAANAFLDALAARRRAAGLPGTSLCWGWWEQSSGMTGDLDRADLSRLRRTGIDAMPTAEALALFDAACASGKPVLVPARLDVAALRAETGDALPPLLRDLVESGRSRRDKAGAAKDSGSAGLPAGLLALPADEAQAAVLDWVRDQVALVLGHPSAALVDVEQAFTKLGFDSLTSVELCNRLASATGLRLPSTLVFSYPTPHELGAHLTDLLRPAPDTATTEDAEDAEDAEDAAIRQVLRSVSIDSLRSAGLLEPVLACAGPTRPDTDAGADTDADELSDLDLEALVDLALDEKR
;
A
#
# COMPACT_ATOMS: atom_id res chain seq x y z
N VAL A 1 -24.89 22.04 26.47
CA VAL A 1 -23.77 21.19 26.01
C VAL A 1 -22.74 21.13 27.13
N ARG A 2 -22.24 19.93 27.47
CA ARG A 2 -21.16 19.72 28.44
C ARG A 2 -19.97 19.13 27.69
N VAL A 3 -18.78 19.66 27.93
CA VAL A 3 -17.52 19.14 27.39
C VAL A 3 -16.73 18.56 28.56
N VAL A 4 -16.25 17.33 28.41
CA VAL A 4 -15.52 16.60 29.46
C VAL A 4 -14.26 16.01 28.83
N ALA A 5 -13.13 16.12 29.52
CA ALA A 5 -11.92 15.41 29.15
C ALA A 5 -12.08 13.92 29.52
N CYS A 6 -12.13 13.04 28.52
CA CYS A 6 -12.27 11.60 28.70
C CYS A 6 -11.62 10.89 27.51
N ASP A 7 -10.63 10.03 27.78
CA ASP A 7 -10.13 9.09 26.77
C ASP A 7 -11.11 7.91 26.68
N ILE A 8 -11.82 7.80 25.56
CA ILE A 8 -12.82 6.76 25.36
C ILE A 8 -12.21 5.35 25.30
N ALA A 9 -10.90 5.25 25.03
CA ALA A 9 -10.16 3.99 25.08
C ALA A 9 -9.78 3.57 26.51
N ASP A 10 -9.85 4.48 27.49
CA ASP A 10 -9.71 4.16 28.91
C ASP A 10 -11.07 3.76 29.50
N ARG A 11 -11.21 2.47 29.80
CA ARG A 11 -12.45 1.92 30.35
C ARG A 11 -12.85 2.56 31.68
N ALA A 12 -11.88 2.87 32.56
CA ALA A 12 -12.17 3.46 33.86
C ALA A 12 -12.71 4.89 33.67
N ALA A 13 -12.06 5.68 32.82
CA ALA A 13 -12.51 7.03 32.49
C ALA A 13 -13.94 7.06 31.89
N VAL A 14 -14.28 6.10 31.02
CA VAL A 14 -15.64 5.99 30.48
C VAL A 14 -16.65 5.57 31.54
N THR A 15 -16.25 4.68 32.45
CA THR A 15 -17.11 4.26 33.58
C THR A 15 -17.44 5.44 34.47
N ASP A 16 -16.44 6.23 34.85
CA ASP A 16 -16.63 7.44 35.66
C ASP A 16 -17.50 8.48 34.95
N LEU A 17 -17.29 8.67 33.64
CA LEU A 17 -18.12 9.57 32.82
C LEU A 17 -19.60 9.17 32.83
N LEU A 18 -19.88 7.87 32.70
CA LEU A 18 -21.25 7.34 32.70
C LEU A 18 -21.90 7.44 34.10
N ALA A 19 -21.13 7.19 35.16
CA ALA A 19 -21.60 7.30 36.53
C ALA A 19 -21.94 8.75 36.95
N ASP A 20 -21.24 9.73 36.38
CA ASP A 20 -21.46 11.17 36.62
C ASP A 20 -22.65 11.76 35.82
N MET A 21 -23.35 10.96 35.00
CA MET A 21 -24.49 11.47 34.22
C MET A 21 -25.69 11.82 35.12
N PRO A 22 -26.28 13.02 34.99
CA PRO A 22 -27.44 13.41 35.79
C PRO A 22 -28.64 12.48 35.57
N ALA A 23 -29.26 12.01 36.65
CA ALA A 23 -30.45 11.15 36.56
C ALA A 23 -31.64 11.79 35.79
N ALA A 24 -31.72 13.13 35.76
CA ALA A 24 -32.72 13.86 34.97
C ALA A 24 -32.48 13.79 33.45
N HIS A 25 -31.27 13.42 33.03
CA HIS A 25 -30.84 13.36 31.63
C HIS A 25 -30.05 12.06 31.38
N PRO A 26 -30.71 10.89 31.40
CA PRO A 26 -30.04 9.61 31.17
C PRO A 26 -29.46 9.51 29.76
N LEU A 27 -28.46 8.66 29.58
CA LEU A 27 -27.87 8.39 28.27
C LEU A 27 -28.89 7.73 27.35
N THR A 28 -29.25 8.39 26.25
CA THR A 28 -30.21 7.87 25.26
C THR A 28 -29.58 7.58 23.90
N ALA A 29 -28.38 8.08 23.63
CA ALA A 29 -27.69 7.87 22.37
C ALA A 29 -26.18 7.96 22.55
N VAL A 30 -25.45 7.18 21.74
CA VAL A 30 -24.00 7.23 21.63
C VAL A 30 -23.62 7.55 20.19
N VAL A 31 -22.74 8.54 20.01
CA VAL A 31 -22.11 8.84 18.72
C VAL A 31 -20.60 8.74 18.91
N HIS A 32 -20.00 7.68 18.40
CA HIS A 32 -18.55 7.47 18.44
C HIS A 32 -17.90 8.08 17.21
N ALA A 33 -17.29 9.24 17.40
CA ALA A 33 -16.59 10.00 16.37
C ALA A 33 -15.07 10.14 16.63
N ALA A 34 -14.54 9.41 17.62
CA ALA A 34 -13.10 9.44 17.87
C ALA A 34 -12.34 8.67 16.78
N GLY A 35 -11.20 9.21 16.37
CA GLY A 35 -10.32 8.59 15.39
C GLY A 35 -8.97 9.26 15.37
N ALA A 36 -7.96 8.48 15.01
CA ALA A 36 -6.60 8.93 14.81
C ALA A 36 -6.04 8.28 13.55
N LEU A 37 -5.16 8.99 12.85
CA LEU A 37 -4.46 8.49 11.67
C LEU A 37 -3.01 8.15 12.03
N ALA A 38 -2.45 7.17 11.34
CA ALA A 38 -1.05 6.81 11.42
C ALA A 38 -0.67 6.17 10.08
N ASP A 39 -0.65 6.99 9.04
CA ASP A 39 -0.53 6.52 7.67
C ASP A 39 0.86 5.90 7.41
N GLY A 40 0.87 4.77 6.72
CA GLY A 40 2.04 4.00 6.37
C GLY A 40 1.68 2.82 5.47
N THR A 41 2.63 2.42 4.62
CA THR A 41 2.50 1.17 3.86
C THR A 41 2.39 -0.02 4.82
N VAL A 42 1.79 -1.12 4.38
CA VAL A 42 1.69 -2.34 5.20
C VAL A 42 3.07 -2.81 5.68
N ALA A 43 4.11 -2.68 4.84
CA ALA A 43 5.47 -3.07 5.17
C ALA A 43 6.14 -2.16 6.21
N SER A 44 5.70 -0.90 6.33
CA SER A 44 6.25 0.08 7.27
C SER A 44 5.42 0.23 8.55
N LEU A 45 4.31 -0.49 8.70
CA LEU A 45 3.49 -0.44 9.90
C LEU A 45 4.24 -1.01 11.10
N THR A 46 4.28 -0.24 12.18
CA THR A 46 4.80 -0.68 13.48
C THR A 46 3.66 -1.04 14.44
N PRO A 47 3.90 -1.84 15.49
CA PRO A 47 2.92 -2.10 16.54
C PRO A 47 2.31 -0.82 17.14
N GLU A 48 3.11 0.22 17.32
CA GLU A 48 2.68 1.51 17.88
C GLU A 48 1.76 2.26 16.92
N SER A 49 2.08 2.28 15.62
CA SER A 49 1.22 2.90 14.59
C SER A 49 -0.13 2.19 14.45
N LEU A 50 -0.14 0.86 14.66
CA LEU A 50 -1.34 0.06 14.63
C LEU A 50 -2.19 0.28 15.89
N ASP A 51 -1.56 0.22 17.08
CA ASP A 51 -2.22 0.49 18.36
C ASP A 51 -2.81 1.90 18.38
N HIS A 52 -2.09 2.91 17.90
CA HIS A 52 -2.58 4.28 17.85
C HIS A 52 -3.89 4.42 17.05
N ALA A 53 -3.96 3.86 15.84
CA ALA A 53 -5.14 3.92 14.99
C ALA A 53 -6.32 3.08 15.55
N LEU A 54 -6.02 1.87 16.06
CA LEU A 54 -7.04 0.97 16.61
C LEU A 54 -7.57 1.46 17.97
N ARG A 55 -6.72 1.97 18.86
CA ARG A 55 -7.10 2.38 20.22
C ARG A 55 -8.25 3.37 20.21
N ALA A 56 -8.13 4.44 19.42
CA ALA A 56 -9.15 5.49 19.36
C ALA A 56 -10.50 4.97 18.82
N LYS A 57 -10.47 4.15 17.76
CA LYS A 57 -11.69 3.61 17.14
C LYS A 57 -12.18 2.34 17.82
N VAL A 58 -11.42 1.25 17.72
CA VAL A 58 -11.76 -0.08 18.22
C VAL A 58 -11.83 -0.08 19.75
N GLY A 59 -10.81 0.42 20.43
CA GLY A 59 -10.78 0.46 21.91
C GLY A 59 -11.97 1.25 22.47
N GLY A 60 -12.19 2.45 21.93
CA GLY A 60 -13.36 3.27 22.24
C GLY A 60 -14.69 2.58 22.00
N ALA A 61 -14.86 1.96 20.82
CA ALA A 61 -16.09 1.29 20.44
C ALA A 61 -16.40 0.06 21.32
N VAL A 62 -15.38 -0.71 21.71
CA VAL A 62 -15.52 -1.84 22.63
C VAL A 62 -15.97 -1.37 24.01
N ASN A 63 -15.28 -0.37 24.58
CA ASN A 63 -15.66 0.19 25.89
C ASN A 63 -17.10 0.71 25.87
N LEU A 64 -17.45 1.52 24.88
CA LEU A 64 -18.81 2.02 24.71
C LEU A 64 -19.81 0.88 24.54
N HIS A 65 -19.52 -0.13 23.73
CA HIS A 65 -20.42 -1.26 23.52
C HIS A 65 -20.71 -2.02 24.81
N GLU A 66 -19.67 -2.31 25.60
CA GLU A 66 -19.80 -3.09 26.81
C GLU A 66 -20.45 -2.31 27.95
N LEU A 67 -19.98 -1.08 28.21
CA LEU A 67 -20.45 -0.26 29.32
C LEU A 67 -21.86 0.30 29.10
N THR A 68 -22.31 0.38 27.84
CA THR A 68 -23.67 0.85 27.50
C THR A 68 -24.62 -0.28 27.11
N ARG A 69 -24.23 -1.56 27.29
CA ARG A 69 -25.03 -2.72 26.86
C ARG A 69 -26.42 -2.77 27.51
N ASP A 70 -26.48 -2.45 28.79
CA ASP A 70 -27.72 -2.48 29.58
C ASP A 70 -28.45 -1.12 29.59
N HIS A 71 -27.92 -0.13 28.87
CA HIS A 71 -28.60 1.17 28.72
C HIS A 71 -29.66 1.09 27.62
N THR A 72 -30.79 1.73 27.85
CA THR A 72 -31.88 1.82 26.88
C THR A 72 -31.58 2.89 25.82
N LEU A 73 -30.66 2.57 24.90
CA LEU A 73 -30.27 3.49 23.84
C LEU A 73 -31.29 3.50 22.70
N SER A 74 -31.54 4.69 22.16
CA SER A 74 -32.25 4.90 20.90
C SER A 74 -31.31 4.83 19.69
N ALA A 75 -30.03 5.15 19.88
CA ALA A 75 -29.02 5.16 18.83
C ALA A 75 -27.63 4.79 19.35
N PHE A 76 -26.86 4.06 18.54
CA PHE A 76 -25.45 3.79 18.76
C PHE A 76 -24.75 3.89 17.40
N ILE A 77 -24.17 5.06 17.14
CA ILE A 77 -23.69 5.45 15.82
C ILE A 77 -22.16 5.44 15.84
N GLN A 78 -21.55 4.81 14.86
CA GLN A 78 -20.11 4.71 14.68
C GLN A 78 -19.72 5.50 13.43
N PHE A 79 -18.81 6.45 13.58
CA PHE A 79 -18.20 7.15 12.44
C PHE A 79 -17.07 6.27 11.92
N SER A 80 -17.40 5.51 10.89
CA SER A 80 -16.45 4.74 10.10
C SER A 80 -15.99 5.59 8.90
N ALA A 81 -15.21 5.01 8.00
CA ALA A 81 -14.71 5.67 6.82
C ALA A 81 -14.76 4.72 5.62
N LEU A 82 -14.95 5.28 4.44
CA LEU A 82 -14.95 4.54 3.18
C LEU A 82 -13.65 3.77 2.93
N ALA A 83 -12.53 4.22 3.53
CA ALA A 83 -11.26 3.49 3.55
C ALA A 83 -11.38 2.07 4.13
N GLY A 84 -12.31 1.81 5.05
CA GLY A 84 -12.58 0.45 5.56
C GLY A 84 -13.27 -0.47 4.53
N THR A 85 -13.93 0.11 3.53
CA THR A 85 -14.68 -0.63 2.49
C THR A 85 -13.90 -0.73 1.18
N LEU A 86 -13.35 0.37 0.69
CA LEU A 86 -12.64 0.43 -0.60
C LEU A 86 -11.12 0.34 -0.45
N GLY A 87 -10.61 0.43 0.78
CA GLY A 87 -9.18 0.65 1.03
C GLY A 87 -8.78 2.10 0.79
N ASN A 88 -7.63 2.49 1.33
CA ASN A 88 -6.91 3.67 0.90
C ASN A 88 -5.41 3.40 1.01
N ALA A 89 -4.63 3.89 0.06
CA ALA A 89 -3.19 3.67 0.04
C ALA A 89 -2.56 4.27 1.31
N GLY A 90 -1.70 3.50 1.98
CA GLY A 90 -1.07 3.93 3.23
C GLY A 90 -1.99 3.90 4.47
N GLN A 91 -3.23 3.42 4.39
CA GLN A 91 -4.16 3.49 5.53
C GLN A 91 -4.65 2.11 6.00
N ALA A 92 -3.80 1.08 5.95
CA ALA A 92 -4.22 -0.28 6.28
C ALA A 92 -4.68 -0.45 7.74
N ASN A 93 -4.00 0.20 8.69
CA ASN A 93 -4.40 0.24 10.11
C ASN A 93 -5.75 0.96 10.32
N TYR A 94 -5.95 2.11 9.66
CA TYR A 94 -7.19 2.87 9.72
C TYR A 94 -8.34 2.12 9.04
N ALA A 95 -8.10 1.48 7.89
CA ALA A 95 -9.08 0.64 7.20
C ALA A 95 -9.53 -0.53 8.10
N ALA A 96 -8.59 -1.22 8.76
CA ALA A 96 -8.90 -2.29 9.71
C ALA A 96 -9.73 -1.79 10.91
N ALA A 97 -9.37 -0.62 11.45
CA ALA A 97 -10.11 0.01 12.55
C ALA A 97 -11.57 0.32 12.16
N ASN A 98 -11.78 0.85 10.97
CA ASN A 98 -13.12 1.18 10.46
C ASN A 98 -13.94 -0.07 10.11
N ALA A 99 -13.31 -1.08 9.50
CA ALA A 99 -13.96 -2.38 9.23
C ALA A 99 -14.43 -3.06 10.53
N PHE A 100 -13.68 -2.91 11.63
CA PHE A 100 -14.14 -3.37 12.95
C PHE A 100 -15.40 -2.64 13.41
N LEU A 101 -15.50 -1.31 13.23
CA LEU A 101 -16.71 -0.55 13.58
C LEU A 101 -17.92 -1.02 12.79
N ASP A 102 -17.74 -1.29 11.50
CA ASP A 102 -18.78 -1.80 10.60
C ASP A 102 -19.28 -3.17 11.08
N ALA A 103 -18.35 -4.08 11.40
CA ALA A 103 -18.66 -5.39 11.96
C ALA A 103 -19.35 -5.30 13.33
N LEU A 104 -18.94 -4.38 14.20
CA LEU A 104 -19.56 -4.15 15.50
C LEU A 104 -21.00 -3.66 15.35
N ALA A 105 -21.27 -2.73 14.43
CA ALA A 105 -22.62 -2.24 14.17
C ALA A 105 -23.54 -3.36 13.67
N ALA A 106 -23.06 -4.20 12.75
CA ALA A 106 -23.78 -5.38 12.29
C ALA A 106 -24.05 -6.37 13.43
N ARG A 107 -23.05 -6.65 14.27
CA ARG A 107 -23.18 -7.53 15.43
C ARG A 107 -24.19 -7.00 16.46
N ARG A 108 -24.19 -5.69 16.73
CA ARG A 108 -25.16 -5.07 17.63
C ARG A 108 -26.58 -5.23 17.11
N ARG A 109 -26.82 -4.97 15.83
CA ARG A 109 -28.13 -5.17 15.20
C ARG A 109 -28.58 -6.62 15.23
N ALA A 110 -27.68 -7.57 14.97
CA ALA A 110 -27.96 -9.00 15.09
C ALA A 110 -28.35 -9.43 16.51
N ALA A 111 -27.86 -8.72 17.54
CA ALA A 111 -28.21 -8.92 18.94
C ALA A 111 -29.44 -8.11 19.40
N GLY A 112 -30.17 -7.46 18.48
CA GLY A 112 -31.34 -6.64 18.82
C GLY A 112 -31.01 -5.28 19.45
N LEU A 113 -29.73 -4.89 19.48
CA LEU A 113 -29.28 -3.60 20.00
C LEU A 113 -29.20 -2.56 18.87
N PRO A 114 -29.44 -1.26 19.15
CA PRO A 114 -29.13 -0.21 18.18
C PRO A 114 -27.67 -0.27 17.78
N GLY A 115 -27.39 -0.10 16.49
CA GLY A 115 -26.05 -0.10 15.92
C GLY A 115 -26.10 0.35 14.48
N THR A 116 -25.40 1.43 14.16
CA THR A 116 -25.26 1.92 12.79
C THR A 116 -23.83 2.41 12.59
N SER A 117 -23.14 1.89 11.60
CA SER A 117 -21.84 2.37 11.15
C SER A 117 -22.02 3.17 9.85
N LEU A 118 -21.39 4.33 9.81
CA LEU A 118 -21.42 5.24 8.67
C LEU A 118 -20.02 5.26 8.06
N CYS A 119 -19.83 4.55 6.95
CA CYS A 119 -18.60 4.51 6.17
C CYS A 119 -18.49 5.80 5.36
N TRP A 120 -18.14 6.91 6.03
CA TRP A 120 -18.17 8.23 5.44
C TRP A 120 -17.25 8.35 4.22
N GLY A 121 -17.79 8.93 3.14
CA GLY A 121 -16.97 9.61 2.14
C GLY A 121 -16.38 10.90 2.70
N TRP A 122 -15.67 11.65 1.85
CA TRP A 122 -14.92 12.82 2.30
C TRP A 122 -15.81 14.06 2.44
N TRP A 123 -15.58 14.83 3.50
CA TRP A 123 -16.27 16.10 3.74
C TRP A 123 -15.48 17.23 3.10
N GLU A 124 -16.16 18.17 2.44
CA GLU A 124 -15.55 19.30 1.74
C GLU A 124 -14.83 20.25 2.70
N GLN A 125 -15.40 20.47 3.89
CA GLN A 125 -14.81 21.32 4.90
C GLN A 125 -13.62 20.59 5.54
N SER A 126 -12.41 21.11 5.29
CA SER A 126 -11.20 20.68 5.98
C SER A 126 -11.33 20.98 7.48
N SER A 127 -11.41 19.94 8.31
CA SER A 127 -11.42 20.08 9.77
C SER A 127 -10.87 18.83 10.44
N GLY A 128 -10.12 19.01 11.53
CA GLY A 128 -9.48 17.90 12.24
C GLY A 128 -8.64 17.02 11.32
N MET A 129 -9.10 15.79 11.12
CA MET A 129 -8.43 14.74 10.34
C MET A 129 -8.23 15.05 8.85
N THR A 130 -9.05 15.94 8.26
CA THR A 130 -8.92 16.39 6.86
C THR A 130 -8.21 17.74 6.74
N GLY A 131 -7.65 18.26 7.84
CA GLY A 131 -6.98 19.56 7.90
C GLY A 131 -5.64 19.60 7.15
N ASP A 132 -4.95 18.47 7.09
CA ASP A 132 -3.61 18.36 6.48
C ASP A 132 -3.64 17.84 5.04
N LEU A 133 -4.83 17.55 4.48
CA LEU A 133 -4.95 17.08 3.09
C LEU A 133 -4.54 18.22 2.15
N ASP A 134 -3.48 17.99 1.40
CA ASP A 134 -3.02 18.96 0.42
C ASP A 134 -3.84 18.88 -0.88
N ARG A 135 -3.56 19.76 -1.84
CA ARG A 135 -4.27 19.75 -3.13
C ARG A 135 -4.03 18.47 -3.93
N ALA A 136 -2.89 17.80 -3.74
CA ALA A 136 -2.57 16.56 -4.41
C ALA A 136 -3.41 15.41 -3.86
N ASP A 137 -3.59 15.34 -2.53
CA ASP A 137 -4.47 14.38 -1.88
C ASP A 137 -5.91 14.53 -2.39
N LEU A 138 -6.42 15.77 -2.45
CA LEU A 138 -7.76 16.06 -2.96
C LEU A 138 -7.92 15.65 -4.45
N SER A 139 -6.88 15.85 -5.27
CA SER A 139 -6.89 15.46 -6.68
C SER A 139 -6.85 13.94 -6.85
N ARG A 140 -6.05 13.23 -6.04
CA ARG A 140 -6.02 11.76 -6.02
C ARG A 140 -7.38 11.19 -5.63
N LEU A 141 -8.03 11.78 -4.62
CA LEU A 141 -9.33 11.34 -4.13
C LEU A 141 -10.45 11.55 -5.16
N ARG A 142 -10.52 12.70 -5.84
CA ARG A 142 -11.51 12.92 -6.92
C ARG A 142 -11.42 11.88 -8.03
N ARG A 143 -10.21 11.41 -8.34
CA ARG A 143 -9.97 10.36 -9.35
C ARG A 143 -10.46 8.98 -8.92
N THR A 144 -10.74 8.76 -7.63
CA THR A 144 -11.40 7.53 -7.16
C THR A 144 -12.92 7.55 -7.39
N GLY A 145 -13.45 8.61 -8.01
CA GLY A 145 -14.88 8.80 -8.27
C GLY A 145 -15.71 9.12 -7.04
N ILE A 146 -15.04 9.53 -5.95
CA ILE A 146 -15.66 9.98 -4.70
C ILE A 146 -15.45 11.47 -4.58
N ASP A 147 -16.55 12.21 -4.62
CA ASP A 147 -16.56 13.66 -4.51
C ASP A 147 -16.53 14.11 -3.04
N ALA A 148 -15.99 15.31 -2.83
CA ALA A 148 -16.14 16.01 -1.58
C ALA A 148 -17.61 16.38 -1.33
N MET A 149 -18.08 16.12 -0.12
CA MET A 149 -19.46 16.35 0.29
C MET A 149 -19.56 17.55 1.24
N PRO A 150 -20.37 18.57 0.94
CA PRO A 150 -20.62 19.67 1.87
C PRO A 150 -21.21 19.17 3.20
N THR A 151 -20.83 19.80 4.31
CA THR A 151 -21.29 19.44 5.67
C THR A 151 -22.82 19.36 5.78
N ALA A 152 -23.55 20.29 5.14
CA ALA A 152 -25.02 20.26 5.17
C ALA A 152 -25.60 19.00 4.50
N GLU A 153 -24.99 18.56 3.40
CA GLU A 153 -25.36 17.31 2.70
C GLU A 153 -24.98 16.09 3.55
N ALA A 154 -23.80 16.10 4.16
CA ALA A 154 -23.35 15.02 5.05
C ALA A 154 -24.26 14.85 6.27
N LEU A 155 -24.67 15.96 6.91
CA LEU A 155 -25.62 15.92 8.03
C LEU A 155 -27.02 15.46 7.60
N ALA A 156 -27.48 15.82 6.40
CA ALA A 156 -28.72 15.28 5.86
C ALA A 156 -28.63 13.75 5.64
N LEU A 157 -27.49 13.24 5.18
CA LEU A 157 -27.24 11.80 5.08
C LEU A 157 -27.14 11.13 6.45
N PHE A 158 -26.59 11.81 7.47
CA PHE A 158 -26.59 11.31 8.85
C PHE A 158 -28.02 11.07 9.35
N ASP A 159 -28.91 12.06 9.17
CA ASP A 159 -30.31 11.94 9.58
C ASP A 159 -31.03 10.81 8.82
N ALA A 160 -30.83 10.74 7.50
CA ALA A 160 -31.37 9.67 6.67
C ALA A 160 -30.86 8.28 7.08
N ALA A 161 -29.58 8.18 7.43
CA ALA A 161 -28.97 6.95 7.88
C ALA A 161 -29.55 6.47 9.22
N CYS A 162 -29.76 7.39 10.17
CA CYS A 162 -30.41 7.11 11.44
C CYS A 162 -31.84 6.58 11.25
N ALA A 163 -32.57 7.10 10.27
CA ALA A 163 -33.94 6.67 9.96
C ALA A 163 -34.01 5.32 9.21
N SER A 164 -32.94 4.88 8.55
CA SER A 164 -32.97 3.71 7.66
C SER A 164 -33.06 2.35 8.37
N GLY A 165 -32.67 2.29 9.64
CA GLY A 165 -32.56 1.04 10.41
C GLY A 165 -31.45 0.08 9.96
N LYS A 166 -30.65 0.43 8.94
CA LYS A 166 -29.58 -0.43 8.41
C LYS A 166 -28.32 -0.38 9.32
N PRO A 167 -27.61 -1.52 9.47
CA PRO A 167 -26.42 -1.61 10.32
C PRO A 167 -25.20 -0.89 9.75
N VAL A 168 -24.98 -0.95 8.44
CA VAL A 168 -23.79 -0.39 7.78
C VAL A 168 -24.26 0.34 6.53
N LEU A 169 -23.81 1.58 6.38
CA LEU A 169 -24.19 2.48 5.29
C LEU A 169 -22.97 3.24 4.80
N VAL A 170 -22.97 3.56 3.51
CA VAL A 170 -21.94 4.39 2.87
C VAL A 170 -22.56 5.75 2.51
N PRO A 171 -22.52 6.73 3.41
CA PRO A 171 -22.85 8.11 3.06
C PRO A 171 -21.67 8.76 2.35
N ALA A 172 -21.69 8.69 1.02
CA ALA A 172 -20.67 9.28 0.16
C ALA A 172 -21.30 9.84 -1.11
N ARG A 173 -20.70 10.90 -1.64
CA ARG A 173 -21.04 11.44 -2.95
C ARG A 173 -20.19 10.73 -4.00
N LEU A 174 -20.84 10.02 -4.91
CA LEU A 174 -20.17 9.27 -5.96
C LEU A 174 -20.41 9.94 -7.31
N ASP A 175 -19.33 10.29 -8.01
CA ASP A 175 -19.41 10.70 -9.41
C ASP A 175 -19.48 9.45 -10.28
N VAL A 176 -20.70 8.93 -10.44
CA VAL A 176 -20.96 7.73 -11.25
C VAL A 176 -20.59 7.97 -12.73
N ALA A 177 -20.61 9.22 -13.21
CA ALA A 177 -20.21 9.53 -14.58
C ALA A 177 -18.69 9.39 -14.76
N ALA A 178 -17.91 9.93 -13.82
CA ALA A 178 -16.46 9.72 -13.79
C ALA A 178 -16.09 8.24 -13.64
N LEU A 179 -16.75 7.51 -12.72
CA LEU A 179 -16.55 6.06 -12.53
C LEU A 179 -16.89 5.23 -13.78
N ARG A 180 -17.79 5.71 -14.65
CA ARG A 180 -18.12 5.06 -15.93
C ARG A 180 -17.09 5.31 -17.02
N ALA A 181 -16.37 6.43 -16.96
CA ALA A 181 -15.31 6.78 -17.89
C ALA A 181 -14.03 5.99 -17.60
N GLU A 182 -13.79 5.64 -16.33
CA GLU A 182 -12.76 4.68 -15.94
C GLU A 182 -13.06 3.30 -16.54
N THR A 183 -12.15 2.78 -17.37
CA THR A 183 -12.29 1.51 -18.07
C THR A 183 -11.21 0.52 -17.65
N GLY A 184 -11.60 -0.74 -17.45
CA GLY A 184 -10.67 -1.84 -17.12
C GLY A 184 -10.41 -2.04 -15.62
N ASP A 185 -9.20 -2.49 -15.28
CA ASP A 185 -8.81 -2.90 -13.92
C ASP A 185 -8.71 -1.75 -12.90
N ALA A 186 -8.83 -0.50 -13.35
CA ALA A 186 -8.79 0.69 -12.49
C ALA A 186 -10.06 0.90 -11.64
N LEU A 187 -11.20 0.31 -12.02
CA LEU A 187 -12.46 0.43 -11.26
C LEU A 187 -12.50 -0.60 -10.11
N PRO A 188 -12.64 -0.17 -8.84
CA PRO A 188 -12.77 -1.08 -7.70
C PRO A 188 -13.90 -2.10 -7.92
N PRO A 189 -13.68 -3.42 -7.68
CA PRO A 189 -14.69 -4.45 -7.93
C PRO A 189 -16.04 -4.16 -7.27
N LEU A 190 -16.04 -3.55 -6.07
CA LEU A 190 -17.23 -3.18 -5.33
C LEU A 190 -18.10 -2.11 -6.02
N LEU A 191 -17.56 -1.36 -6.97
CA LEU A 191 -18.27 -0.30 -7.69
C LEU A 191 -18.75 -0.73 -9.09
N ARG A 192 -18.36 -1.93 -9.57
CA ARG A 192 -18.69 -2.39 -10.94
C ARG A 192 -20.20 -2.47 -11.17
N ASP A 193 -20.93 -3.10 -10.26
CA ASP A 193 -22.39 -3.22 -10.38
C ASP A 193 -23.09 -1.85 -10.34
N LEU A 194 -22.57 -0.90 -9.58
CA LEU A 194 -23.11 0.47 -9.50
C LEU A 194 -22.96 1.21 -10.84
N VAL A 195 -21.82 1.00 -11.51
CA VAL A 195 -21.49 1.61 -12.80
C VAL A 195 -22.26 0.93 -13.94
N GLU A 196 -22.37 -0.40 -13.91
CA GLU A 196 -23.00 -1.23 -14.94
C GLU A 196 -24.52 -1.23 -14.91
N SER A 197 -25.14 -1.15 -13.73
CA SER A 197 -26.61 -1.10 -13.57
C SER A 197 -27.28 0.10 -14.25
N GLY A 198 -26.50 1.14 -14.61
CA GLY A 198 -26.96 2.28 -15.40
C GLY A 198 -26.78 2.14 -16.92
N ARG A 199 -26.14 1.08 -17.43
CA ARG A 199 -26.02 0.82 -18.88
C ARG A 199 -27.34 0.25 -19.40
N SER A 200 -28.18 1.11 -19.97
CA SER A 200 -29.27 0.64 -20.83
C SER A 200 -28.69 -0.25 -21.93
N ARG A 201 -29.28 -1.43 -22.17
CA ARG A 201 -28.83 -2.45 -23.14
C ARG A 201 -28.64 -1.93 -24.59
N ARG A 202 -28.98 -0.68 -24.88
CA ARG A 202 -28.90 -0.05 -26.21
C ARG A 202 -27.52 0.45 -26.60
N ASP A 203 -26.62 0.73 -25.65
CA ASP A 203 -25.31 1.35 -25.95
C ASP A 203 -24.18 0.37 -26.25
N LYS A 204 -24.45 -0.95 -26.24
CA LYS A 204 -23.44 -1.98 -26.57
C LYS A 204 -22.95 -1.98 -28.03
N ALA A 205 -23.49 -1.12 -28.90
CA ALA A 205 -23.15 -1.09 -30.33
C ALA A 205 -22.37 0.16 -30.78
N GLY A 206 -22.02 1.10 -29.89
CA GLY A 206 -21.53 2.43 -30.30
C GLY A 206 -20.15 2.89 -29.81
N ALA A 207 -19.57 2.31 -28.77
CA ALA A 207 -18.37 2.86 -28.14
C ALA A 207 -17.09 2.12 -28.55
N ALA A 208 -16.76 2.21 -29.84
CA ALA A 208 -15.41 2.00 -30.34
C ALA A 208 -15.00 3.26 -31.09
N LYS A 209 -14.53 4.27 -30.34
CA LYS A 209 -13.58 5.31 -30.75
C LYS A 209 -13.51 6.41 -29.70
N ASP A 210 -12.27 6.70 -29.32
CA ASP A 210 -11.75 7.91 -28.68
C ASP A 210 -12.36 8.35 -27.34
N SER A 211 -11.68 7.99 -26.26
CA SER A 211 -11.73 8.76 -25.00
C SER A 211 -10.36 8.75 -24.32
N GLY A 212 -9.79 9.94 -24.15
CA GLY A 212 -8.44 10.16 -23.63
C GLY A 212 -8.27 9.68 -22.19
N SER A 213 -7.65 8.51 -22.04
CA SER A 213 -6.75 8.25 -20.93
C SER A 213 -5.34 8.58 -21.40
N ALA A 214 -4.46 9.06 -20.51
CA ALA A 214 -3.04 9.20 -20.76
C ALA A 214 -2.37 7.81 -20.84
N GLY A 215 -2.82 7.01 -21.82
CA GLY A 215 -2.23 5.74 -22.18
C GLY A 215 -0.95 5.97 -22.96
N LEU A 216 -0.04 5.00 -22.87
CA LEU A 216 1.15 4.92 -23.71
C LEU A 216 0.73 5.13 -25.19
N PRO A 217 1.43 5.97 -25.97
CA PRO A 217 1.04 6.26 -27.35
C PRO A 217 0.82 4.98 -28.15
N ALA A 218 -0.38 4.83 -28.71
CA ALA A 218 -0.67 3.72 -29.62
C ALA A 218 0.30 3.80 -30.81
N GLY A 219 1.12 2.77 -31.00
CA GLY A 219 2.12 2.73 -32.07
C GLY A 219 3.56 3.05 -31.65
N LEU A 220 3.91 2.96 -30.35
CA LEU A 220 5.29 3.17 -29.87
C LEU A 220 6.36 2.36 -30.64
N LEU A 221 6.03 1.13 -31.07
CA LEU A 221 6.91 0.27 -31.86
C LEU A 221 7.14 0.77 -33.30
N ALA A 222 6.22 1.59 -33.83
CA ALA A 222 6.28 2.11 -35.20
C ALA A 222 6.99 3.47 -35.29
N LEU A 223 7.28 4.11 -34.15
CA LEU A 223 8.00 5.38 -34.11
C LEU A 223 9.51 5.18 -34.30
N PRO A 224 10.24 6.18 -34.83
CA PRO A 224 11.69 6.30 -34.67
C PRO A 224 12.13 6.16 -33.20
N ALA A 225 13.36 5.73 -32.96
CA ALA A 225 13.84 5.44 -31.59
C ALA A 225 13.87 6.70 -30.70
N ASP A 226 14.32 7.82 -31.26
CA ASP A 226 14.34 9.14 -30.63
C ASP A 226 12.93 9.66 -30.34
N GLU A 227 12.00 9.53 -31.29
CA GLU A 227 10.60 9.93 -31.10
C GLU A 227 9.89 9.07 -30.05
N ALA A 228 10.19 7.77 -29.98
CA ALA A 228 9.63 6.89 -28.95
C ALA A 228 10.16 7.19 -27.55
N GLN A 229 11.47 7.45 -27.42
CA GLN A 229 12.06 7.82 -26.14
C GLN A 229 11.46 9.13 -25.62
N ALA A 230 11.29 10.13 -26.48
CA ALA A 230 10.61 11.37 -26.13
C ALA A 230 9.16 11.14 -25.71
N ALA A 231 8.43 10.28 -26.44
CA ALA A 231 7.03 10.00 -26.14
C ALA A 231 6.83 9.21 -24.83
N VAL A 232 7.74 8.28 -24.51
CA VAL A 232 7.75 7.58 -23.21
C VAL A 232 8.12 8.54 -22.09
N LEU A 233 9.10 9.42 -22.29
CA LEU A 233 9.47 10.42 -21.30
C LEU A 233 8.29 11.35 -20.99
N ASP A 234 7.61 11.89 -22.00
CA ASP A 234 6.44 12.74 -21.78
C ASP A 234 5.33 11.98 -21.05
N TRP A 235 5.09 10.72 -21.40
CA TRP A 235 4.15 9.87 -20.68
C TRP A 235 4.55 9.62 -19.21
N VAL A 236 5.84 9.39 -18.93
CA VAL A 236 6.35 9.28 -17.56
C VAL A 236 6.12 10.58 -16.80
N ARG A 237 6.38 11.74 -17.41
CA ARG A 237 6.12 13.05 -16.79
C ARG A 237 4.65 13.25 -16.47
N ASP A 238 3.75 12.80 -17.34
CA ASP A 238 2.31 12.79 -17.07
C ASP A 238 1.98 11.92 -15.85
N GLN A 239 2.53 10.71 -15.75
CA GLN A 239 2.33 9.85 -14.58
C GLN A 239 2.88 10.48 -13.29
N VAL A 240 4.05 11.12 -13.38
CA VAL A 240 4.69 11.81 -12.25
C VAL A 240 3.87 13.00 -11.79
N ALA A 241 3.40 13.84 -12.72
CA ALA A 241 2.52 14.95 -12.42
C ALA A 241 1.20 14.48 -11.78
N LEU A 242 0.65 13.37 -12.27
CA LEU A 242 -0.56 12.77 -11.71
C LEU A 242 -0.36 12.28 -10.27
N VAL A 243 0.77 11.65 -9.97
CA VAL A 243 1.10 11.21 -8.59
C VAL A 243 1.33 12.42 -7.69
N LEU A 244 2.06 13.43 -8.14
CA LEU A 244 2.33 14.65 -7.36
C LEU A 244 1.16 15.65 -7.33
N GLY A 245 0.03 15.36 -7.98
CA GLY A 245 -1.13 16.26 -8.04
C GLY A 245 -0.86 17.58 -8.76
N HIS A 246 0.11 17.60 -9.67
CA HIS A 246 0.40 18.77 -10.49
C HIS A 246 -0.61 18.89 -11.63
N PRO A 247 -1.06 20.12 -11.97
CA PRO A 247 -2.03 20.33 -13.04
C PRO A 247 -1.46 20.07 -14.44
N SER A 248 -0.13 19.91 -14.58
CA SER A 248 0.54 19.67 -15.85
C SER A 248 1.90 19.02 -15.66
N ALA A 249 2.26 18.11 -16.58
CA ALA A 249 3.60 17.54 -16.73
C ALA A 249 4.70 18.56 -17.04
N ALA A 250 4.35 19.75 -17.53
CA ALA A 250 5.30 20.84 -17.77
C ALA A 250 5.97 21.35 -16.48
N LEU A 251 5.36 21.11 -15.32
CA LEU A 251 5.91 21.47 -14.01
C LEU A 251 6.88 20.42 -13.47
N VAL A 252 7.00 19.26 -14.13
CA VAL A 252 7.92 18.19 -13.76
C VAL A 252 9.24 18.41 -14.48
N ASP A 253 10.29 18.67 -13.71
CA ASP A 253 11.67 18.67 -14.19
C ASP A 253 12.13 17.22 -14.44
N VAL A 254 12.62 16.96 -15.65
CA VAL A 254 12.99 15.63 -16.11
C VAL A 254 14.33 15.15 -15.55
N GLU A 255 15.20 16.07 -15.12
CA GLU A 255 16.53 15.79 -14.57
C GLU A 255 16.53 15.82 -13.03
N GLN A 256 15.44 16.31 -12.42
CA GLN A 256 15.36 16.40 -10.97
C GLN A 256 15.03 15.04 -10.36
N ALA A 257 15.82 14.66 -9.36
CA ALA A 257 15.59 13.42 -8.63
C ALA A 257 14.19 13.39 -7.99
N PHE A 258 13.53 12.23 -8.04
CA PHE A 258 12.18 12.04 -7.49
C PHE A 258 12.04 12.49 -6.03
N THR A 259 13.05 12.22 -5.20
CA THR A 259 13.08 12.66 -3.79
C THR A 259 13.02 14.19 -3.64
N LYS A 260 13.61 14.94 -4.57
CA LYS A 260 13.55 16.40 -4.60
C LYS A 260 12.27 16.93 -5.24
N LEU A 261 11.58 16.12 -6.05
CA LEU A 261 10.27 16.43 -6.62
C LEU A 261 9.13 16.22 -5.61
N GLY A 262 9.43 15.63 -4.43
CA GLY A 262 8.45 15.37 -3.39
C GLY A 262 7.97 13.92 -3.33
N PHE A 263 8.69 12.98 -3.97
CA PHE A 263 8.44 11.57 -3.77
C PHE A 263 8.95 11.08 -2.41
N ASP A 264 8.09 10.31 -1.76
CA ASP A 264 8.31 9.51 -0.57
C ASP A 264 8.06 8.02 -0.86
N SER A 265 8.19 7.16 0.15
CA SER A 265 7.98 5.72 0.00
C SER A 265 6.59 5.33 -0.52
N LEU A 266 5.54 6.12 -0.24
CA LEU A 266 4.16 5.81 -0.63
C LEU A 266 3.91 6.20 -2.09
N THR A 267 4.31 7.41 -2.46
CA THR A 267 4.18 7.95 -3.82
C THR A 267 5.07 7.21 -4.82
N SER A 268 6.25 6.72 -4.42
CA SER A 268 7.08 5.85 -5.25
C SER A 268 6.36 4.54 -5.59
N VAL A 269 5.72 3.91 -4.60
CA VAL A 269 4.94 2.67 -4.83
C VAL A 269 3.73 2.93 -5.72
N GLU A 270 3.04 4.06 -5.52
CA GLU A 270 1.91 4.45 -6.39
C GLU A 270 2.36 4.61 -7.84
N LEU A 271 3.47 5.31 -8.11
CA LEU A 271 4.01 5.47 -9.47
C LEU A 271 4.34 4.11 -10.09
N CYS A 272 5.07 3.23 -9.39
CA CYS A 272 5.41 1.91 -9.90
C CYS A 272 4.16 1.08 -10.25
N ASN A 273 3.15 1.08 -9.39
CA ASN A 273 1.90 0.36 -9.63
C ASN A 273 1.16 0.91 -10.87
N ARG A 274 1.14 2.23 -11.04
CA ARG A 274 0.52 2.88 -12.21
C ARG A 274 1.24 2.52 -13.50
N LEU A 275 2.57 2.59 -13.50
CA LEU A 275 3.39 2.23 -14.65
C LEU A 275 3.19 0.75 -15.02
N ALA A 276 3.19 -0.15 -14.03
CA ALA A 276 2.96 -1.57 -14.23
C ALA A 276 1.57 -1.85 -14.81
N SER A 277 0.53 -1.20 -14.29
CA SER A 277 -0.84 -1.35 -14.79
C SER A 277 -1.01 -0.85 -16.22
N ALA A 278 -0.33 0.23 -16.60
CA ALA A 278 -0.46 0.83 -17.94
C ALA A 278 0.36 0.10 -19.01
N THR A 279 1.49 -0.50 -18.62
CA THR A 279 2.42 -1.18 -19.53
C THR A 279 2.22 -2.70 -19.56
N GLY A 280 1.58 -3.27 -18.54
CA GLY A 280 1.52 -4.73 -18.32
C GLY A 280 2.85 -5.34 -17.84
N LEU A 281 3.87 -4.52 -17.57
CA LEU A 281 5.18 -4.98 -17.11
C LEU A 281 5.17 -5.28 -15.61
N ARG A 282 6.02 -6.22 -15.18
CA ARG A 282 6.31 -6.45 -13.76
C ARG A 282 7.42 -5.50 -13.33
N LEU A 283 7.03 -4.38 -12.73
CA LEU A 283 7.97 -3.36 -12.25
C LEU A 283 8.19 -3.49 -10.73
N PRO A 284 9.44 -3.61 -10.24
CA PRO A 284 9.71 -3.63 -8.80
C PRO A 284 9.36 -2.28 -8.15
N SER A 285 8.94 -2.30 -6.88
CA SER A 285 8.65 -1.06 -6.14
C SER A 285 9.89 -0.18 -5.89
N THR A 286 11.10 -0.73 -6.09
CA THR A 286 12.38 -0.03 -5.98
C THR A 286 12.81 0.70 -7.25
N LEU A 287 12.03 0.61 -8.35
CA LEU A 287 12.38 1.15 -9.68
C LEU A 287 12.76 2.64 -9.63
N VAL A 288 12.03 3.43 -8.83
CA VAL A 288 12.25 4.87 -8.64
C VAL A 288 13.58 5.18 -7.94
N PHE A 289 14.19 4.22 -7.25
CA PHE A 289 15.52 4.37 -6.66
C PHE A 289 16.63 3.92 -7.62
N SER A 290 16.36 2.91 -8.44
CA SER A 290 17.27 2.44 -9.49
C SER A 290 17.38 3.45 -10.64
N TYR A 291 16.29 4.17 -10.93
CA TYR A 291 16.20 5.21 -11.95
C TYR A 291 15.66 6.50 -11.29
N PRO A 292 16.54 7.28 -10.63
CA PRO A 292 16.14 8.35 -9.72
C PRO A 292 15.53 9.58 -10.40
N THR A 293 15.55 9.69 -11.72
CA THR A 293 14.96 10.81 -12.48
C THR A 293 13.89 10.36 -13.48
N PRO A 294 12.92 11.22 -13.84
CA PRO A 294 11.97 10.92 -14.91
C PRO A 294 12.63 10.55 -16.24
N HIS A 295 13.78 11.17 -16.56
CA HIS A 295 14.56 10.83 -17.75
C HIS A 295 15.06 9.39 -17.71
N GLU A 296 15.81 9.01 -16.67
CA GLU A 296 16.39 7.66 -16.53
C GLU A 296 15.29 6.59 -16.52
N LEU A 297 14.18 6.87 -15.84
CA LEU A 297 13.03 5.97 -15.79
C LEU A 297 12.37 5.82 -17.17
N GLY A 298 12.23 6.91 -17.92
CA GLY A 298 11.70 6.91 -19.27
C GLY A 298 12.58 6.13 -20.25
N ALA A 299 13.90 6.26 -20.15
CA ALA A 299 14.86 5.49 -20.93
C ALA A 299 14.72 3.98 -20.64
N HIS A 300 14.73 3.59 -19.37
CA HIS A 300 14.59 2.18 -18.98
C HIS A 300 13.26 1.57 -19.44
N LEU A 301 12.16 2.30 -19.32
CA LEU A 301 10.85 1.84 -19.82
C LEU A 301 10.83 1.73 -21.35
N THR A 302 11.54 2.61 -22.06
CA THR A 302 11.67 2.52 -23.51
C THR A 302 12.35 1.23 -23.93
N ASP A 303 13.44 0.85 -23.25
CA ASP A 303 14.17 -0.39 -23.52
C ASP A 303 13.30 -1.64 -23.27
N LEU A 304 12.52 -1.64 -22.18
CA LEU A 304 11.60 -2.74 -21.87
C LEU A 304 10.44 -2.84 -22.86
N LEU A 305 9.95 -1.72 -23.40
CA LEU A 305 8.82 -1.67 -24.32
C LEU A 305 9.24 -1.84 -25.79
N ARG A 306 10.51 -1.58 -26.11
CA ARG A 306 11.11 -1.73 -27.43
C ARG A 306 12.40 -2.56 -27.33
N PRO A 307 12.31 -3.87 -27.05
CA PRO A 307 13.46 -4.74 -27.21
C PRO A 307 13.96 -4.59 -28.65
N ALA A 308 15.25 -4.29 -28.82
CA ALA A 308 15.84 -4.14 -30.14
C ALA A 308 15.60 -5.41 -30.98
N PRO A 309 15.39 -5.31 -32.30
CA PRO A 309 15.42 -6.49 -33.15
C PRO A 309 16.79 -7.14 -33.01
N ASP A 310 16.78 -8.39 -32.57
CA ASP A 310 17.95 -9.20 -32.33
C ASP A 310 18.73 -9.38 -33.65
N THR A 311 19.68 -8.48 -33.90
CA THR A 311 20.72 -8.63 -34.94
C THR A 311 22.04 -9.08 -34.34
N ALA A 312 22.05 -9.55 -33.09
CA ALA A 312 23.17 -10.26 -32.53
C ALA A 312 23.07 -11.73 -32.93
N THR A 313 23.97 -12.15 -33.81
CA THR A 313 24.33 -13.55 -33.98
C THR A 313 24.51 -14.17 -32.60
N THR A 314 23.91 -15.33 -32.36
CA THR A 314 23.94 -16.14 -31.12
C THR A 314 25.33 -16.52 -30.60
N GLU A 315 26.41 -15.98 -31.16
CA GLU A 315 27.79 -16.18 -30.71
C GLU A 315 28.28 -15.02 -29.81
N ASP A 316 27.74 -13.79 -29.92
CA ASP A 316 28.22 -12.63 -29.15
C ASP A 316 27.51 -12.44 -27.78
N ALA A 317 26.36 -13.10 -27.55
CA ALA A 317 25.61 -12.99 -26.29
C ALA A 317 26.20 -13.84 -25.16
N GLU A 318 26.77 -15.00 -25.49
CA GLU A 318 27.53 -15.82 -24.52
C GLU A 318 28.81 -15.07 -24.08
N ASP A 319 29.49 -14.39 -25.01
CA ASP A 319 30.68 -13.60 -24.71
C ASP A 319 30.40 -12.34 -23.87
N ALA A 320 29.21 -11.73 -24.01
CA ALA A 320 28.81 -10.54 -23.24
C ALA A 320 28.38 -10.88 -21.80
N GLU A 321 27.60 -11.95 -21.60
CA GLU A 321 27.27 -12.45 -20.26
C GLU A 321 28.54 -12.94 -19.54
N ASP A 322 29.44 -13.64 -20.22
CA ASP A 322 30.72 -14.07 -19.64
C ASP A 322 31.64 -12.89 -19.29
N ALA A 323 31.62 -11.80 -20.08
CA ALA A 323 32.38 -10.60 -19.80
C ALA A 323 31.84 -9.81 -18.58
N GLU A 324 30.51 -9.73 -18.43
CA GLU A 324 29.86 -9.09 -17.28
C GLU A 324 30.08 -9.91 -16.01
N ASP A 325 29.95 -11.24 -16.09
CA ASP A 325 30.26 -12.17 -15.00
C ASP A 325 31.73 -12.10 -14.57
N ALA A 326 32.66 -12.01 -15.52
CA ALA A 326 34.08 -11.86 -15.25
C ALA A 326 34.39 -10.53 -14.54
N ALA A 327 33.72 -9.44 -14.96
CA ALA A 327 33.83 -8.13 -14.31
C ALA A 327 33.29 -8.16 -12.87
N ILE A 328 32.13 -8.79 -12.65
CA ILE A 328 31.55 -8.96 -11.31
C ILE A 328 32.48 -9.78 -10.41
N ARG A 329 33.03 -10.90 -10.89
CA ARG A 329 34.00 -11.72 -10.12
C ARG A 329 35.27 -10.93 -9.78
N GLN A 330 35.73 -10.06 -10.67
CA GLN A 330 36.91 -9.22 -10.41
C GLN A 330 36.62 -8.15 -9.36
N VAL A 331 35.44 -7.53 -9.40
CA VAL A 331 35.00 -6.58 -8.37
C VAL A 331 34.86 -7.30 -7.02
N LEU A 332 34.22 -8.46 -6.96
CA LEU A 332 34.05 -9.23 -5.71
C LEU A 332 35.38 -9.62 -5.06
N ARG A 333 36.43 -9.90 -5.85
CA ARG A 333 37.78 -10.17 -5.33
C ARG A 333 38.47 -8.94 -4.73
N SER A 334 38.04 -7.73 -5.11
CA SER A 334 38.62 -6.47 -4.64
C SER A 334 37.94 -5.90 -3.40
N VAL A 335 36.73 -6.38 -3.06
CA VAL A 335 35.98 -5.93 -1.89
C VAL A 335 36.50 -6.60 -0.63
N SER A 336 36.87 -5.80 0.38
CA SER A 336 37.30 -6.32 1.69
C SER A 336 36.13 -6.90 2.49
N ILE A 337 36.38 -8.00 3.20
CA ILE A 337 35.39 -8.66 4.08
C ILE A 337 34.84 -7.69 5.13
N ASP A 338 35.65 -6.77 5.66
CA ASP A 338 35.21 -5.77 6.65
C ASP A 338 34.18 -4.79 6.09
N SER A 339 34.27 -4.44 4.80
CA SER A 339 33.27 -3.61 4.12
C SER A 339 31.95 -4.36 3.95
N LEU A 340 32.00 -5.64 3.59
CA LEU A 340 30.80 -6.49 3.50
C LEU A 340 30.13 -6.69 4.86
N ARG A 341 30.92 -6.85 5.92
CA ARG A 341 30.42 -6.96 7.30
C ARG A 341 29.78 -5.67 7.79
N SER A 342 30.43 -4.52 7.54
CA SER A 342 29.93 -3.21 7.95
C SER A 342 28.67 -2.80 7.21
N ALA A 343 28.50 -3.27 5.96
CA ALA A 343 27.30 -3.06 5.16
C ALA A 343 26.18 -4.08 5.45
N GLY A 344 26.41 -5.07 6.33
CA GLY A 344 25.42 -6.12 6.62
C GLY A 344 25.18 -7.11 5.47
N LEU A 345 26.08 -7.18 4.48
CA LEU A 345 25.95 -7.98 3.26
C LEU A 345 26.72 -9.30 3.30
N LEU A 346 27.49 -9.57 4.36
CA LEU A 346 28.33 -10.77 4.48
C LEU A 346 27.51 -12.07 4.51
N GLU A 347 26.50 -12.15 5.38
CA GLU A 347 25.63 -13.33 5.51
C GLU A 347 24.86 -13.65 4.20
N PRO A 348 24.23 -12.66 3.54
CA PRO A 348 23.58 -12.88 2.24
C PRO A 348 24.51 -13.42 1.16
N VAL A 349 25.74 -12.89 1.07
CA VAL A 349 26.73 -13.33 0.07
C VAL A 349 27.20 -14.76 0.35
N LEU A 350 27.43 -15.11 1.63
CA LEU A 350 27.80 -16.46 2.03
C LEU A 350 26.67 -17.48 1.80
N ALA A 351 25.41 -17.08 1.99
CA ALA A 351 24.26 -17.94 1.73
C ALA A 351 24.10 -18.29 0.23
N CYS A 352 24.65 -17.47 -0.66
CA CYS A 352 24.69 -17.72 -2.10
C CYS A 352 25.88 -18.58 -2.54
N ALA A 353 26.88 -18.80 -1.68
CA ALA A 353 28.01 -19.67 -2.00
C ALA A 353 27.58 -21.14 -1.94
N GLY A 354 27.70 -21.87 -3.05
CA GLY A 354 27.51 -23.32 -3.08
C GLY A 354 28.53 -24.05 -2.19
N PRO A 355 28.29 -25.31 -1.80
CA PRO A 355 29.23 -26.08 -0.99
C PRO A 355 30.59 -26.15 -1.70
N THR A 356 31.65 -25.70 -1.02
CA THR A 356 33.04 -25.81 -1.48
C THR A 356 33.32 -27.26 -1.84
N ARG A 357 33.51 -27.54 -3.13
CA ARG A 357 34.08 -28.81 -3.59
C ARG A 357 35.52 -28.85 -3.07
N PRO A 358 35.92 -29.89 -2.31
CA PRO A 358 37.31 -30.05 -1.94
C PRO A 358 38.14 -30.24 -3.21
N ASP A 359 39.21 -29.46 -3.34
CA ASP A 359 40.22 -29.61 -4.38
C ASP A 359 40.78 -31.03 -4.34
N THR A 360 40.42 -31.84 -5.33
CA THR A 360 41.10 -33.10 -5.60
C THR A 360 42.36 -32.82 -6.40
N ASP A 361 43.40 -32.34 -5.73
CA ASP A 361 44.78 -32.56 -6.19
C ASP A 361 45.77 -32.52 -5.01
N ALA A 362 45.93 -33.64 -4.33
CA ALA A 362 47.17 -34.03 -3.65
C ALA A 362 47.07 -35.46 -3.12
N GLY A 363 47.87 -36.35 -3.71
CA GLY A 363 48.67 -37.37 -3.03
C GLY A 363 48.00 -38.33 -2.04
N ALA A 364 47.98 -39.60 -2.43
CA ALA A 364 48.07 -40.80 -1.60
C ALA A 364 48.42 -40.57 -0.12
N ASP A 365 47.59 -41.07 0.80
CA ASP A 365 47.92 -42.33 1.48
C ASP A 365 46.71 -42.88 2.24
N THR A 366 46.81 -44.18 2.45
CA THR A 366 45.84 -45.17 2.93
C THR A 366 45.43 -44.99 4.41
N ASP A 367 44.35 -45.67 4.81
CA ASP A 367 43.98 -46.03 6.20
C ASP A 367 42.91 -45.19 6.94
N ALA A 368 41.78 -44.90 6.28
CA ALA A 368 40.57 -44.43 6.97
C ALA A 368 39.63 -45.55 7.47
N ASP A 369 39.86 -46.81 7.07
CA ASP A 369 38.94 -47.92 7.37
C ASP A 369 39.32 -48.72 8.64
N GLU A 370 40.45 -48.44 9.31
CA GLU A 370 40.83 -49.13 10.57
C GLU A 370 40.49 -48.35 11.85
N LEU A 371 40.00 -47.11 11.74
CA LEU A 371 39.68 -46.25 12.91
C LEU A 371 38.24 -46.40 13.41
N SER A 372 37.33 -47.03 12.65
CA SER A 372 35.93 -47.17 13.08
C SER A 372 35.70 -48.26 14.13
N ASP A 373 36.66 -49.18 14.29
CA ASP A 373 36.49 -50.39 15.11
C ASP A 373 37.29 -50.32 16.44
N LEU A 374 37.94 -49.20 16.73
CA LEU A 374 38.67 -49.00 17.99
C LEU A 374 37.76 -48.46 19.09
N ASP A 375 37.90 -49.01 20.29
CA ASP A 375 37.18 -48.53 21.46
C ASP A 375 37.79 -47.23 22.03
N LEU A 376 37.01 -46.59 22.92
CA LEU A 376 37.30 -45.25 23.41
C LEU A 376 38.61 -45.17 24.22
N GLU A 377 39.07 -46.28 24.80
CA GLU A 377 40.36 -46.32 25.53
C GLU A 377 41.55 -46.36 24.56
N ALA A 378 41.45 -47.12 23.46
CA ALA A 378 42.50 -47.16 22.43
C ALA A 378 42.66 -45.82 21.67
N LEU A 379 41.58 -45.09 21.45
CA LEU A 379 41.62 -43.74 20.84
C LEU A 379 42.25 -42.68 21.73
N VAL A 380 42.14 -42.83 23.06
CA VAL A 380 42.72 -41.88 24.02
C VAL A 380 44.23 -42.08 24.15
N ASP A 381 44.73 -43.33 24.10
CA ASP A 381 46.17 -43.59 24.10
C ASP A 381 46.85 -43.11 22.82
N LEU A 382 46.20 -43.27 21.66
CA LEU A 382 46.72 -42.78 20.37
C LEU A 382 46.83 -41.23 20.35
N ALA A 383 45.88 -40.52 20.96
CA ALA A 383 45.88 -39.06 21.04
C ALA A 383 46.88 -38.48 22.05
N LEU A 384 47.37 -39.30 23.00
CA LEU A 384 48.34 -38.87 24.02
C LEU A 384 49.79 -39.11 23.61
N ASP A 385 50.06 -39.99 22.64
CA ASP A 385 51.42 -40.28 22.16
C ASP A 385 51.94 -39.31 21.08
N GLU A 386 51.07 -38.56 20.39
CA GLU A 386 51.48 -37.54 19.40
C GLU A 386 52.00 -36.22 20.01
N LYS A 387 52.11 -36.12 21.34
CA LYS A 387 52.62 -34.92 22.03
C LYS A 387 54.00 -35.08 22.67
N ARG A 388 54.92 -35.81 22.03
CA ARG A 388 56.33 -35.85 22.44
C ARG A 388 57.32 -35.43 21.37
#